data_AF-M1A1H9-F1
#
_entry.id   AF-M1A1H9-F1
#
_cell.length_a   1.000
_cell.length_b   1.000
_cell.length_c   1.000
_cell.angle_alpha   90.00
_cell.angle_beta   90.00
_cell.angle_gamma   90.00
#
_symmetry.space_group_name_H-M   'P 1'
#
loop_
_entity.id
_entity.type
_entity.pdbx_description
1 polymer ?
#
loop_
_entity_poly.entity_id
_entity_poly.type
_entity_poly.pdbx_seq_one_letter_code
_entity_poly.pdbx_strand_id
1 'polypeptide(L)'
;MFVWLFQVPPEIKDAFIAAIDKGNIRTMPNRSMPAAPHPTPGALLMGDAFNMRHPLTGGGMTVALSDIVVLRDLLKPLRDLNDASTLCRYLESFYTLRKVKIA
;
A
#
# COMPACT_ATOMS: atom_id res chain seq x y z
N MET A 1 18.96 -26.48 -5.12
CA MET A 1 19.19 -25.30 -5.99
C MET A 1 19.04 -25.60 -7.48
N PHE A 2 19.38 -26.80 -7.97
CA PHE A 2 19.35 -27.15 -9.39
C PHE A 2 17.96 -27.32 -10.04
N VAL A 3 16.89 -27.57 -9.28
CA VAL A 3 15.56 -27.90 -9.83
C VAL A 3 14.80 -26.67 -10.37
N TRP A 4 15.19 -25.45 -9.97
CA TRP A 4 14.46 -24.22 -10.31
C TRP A 4 15.01 -23.46 -11.52
N LEU A 5 16.20 -23.83 -12.00
CA LEU A 5 16.91 -23.13 -13.06
C LEU A 5 16.25 -23.25 -14.45
N PHE A 6 15.38 -24.25 -14.67
CA PHE A 6 14.62 -24.40 -15.91
C PHE A 6 13.49 -23.35 -16.04
N GLN A 7 13.03 -22.76 -14.93
CA GLN A 7 11.99 -21.72 -14.95
C GLN A 7 12.56 -20.32 -15.28
N VAL A 8 13.89 -20.19 -15.35
CA VAL A 8 14.58 -18.92 -15.57
C VAL A 8 14.96 -18.81 -17.06
N PRO A 9 14.57 -17.74 -17.77
CA PRO A 9 14.97 -17.52 -19.16
C PRO A 9 16.50 -17.55 -19.34
N PRO A 10 17.02 -18.11 -20.46
CA PRO A 10 18.46 -18.23 -20.71
C PRO A 10 19.21 -16.89 -20.60
N GLU A 11 18.57 -15.79 -20.99
CA GLU A 11 19.15 -14.45 -21.06
C GLU A 11 19.52 -13.89 -19.67
N ILE A 12 18.84 -14.33 -18.60
CA ILE A 12 19.08 -13.84 -17.23
C ILE A 12 19.71 -14.89 -16.32
N LYS A 13 19.98 -16.09 -16.84
CA LYS A 13 20.42 -17.26 -16.08
C LYS A 13 21.75 -17.04 -15.36
N ASP A 14 22.76 -16.51 -16.07
CA ASP A 14 24.11 -16.32 -15.52
C ASP A 14 24.11 -15.24 -14.43
N ALA A 15 23.38 -14.14 -14.64
CA ALA A 15 23.22 -13.09 -13.66
C ALA A 15 22.48 -13.58 -12.39
N PHE A 16 21.46 -14.44 -12.57
CA PHE A 16 20.72 -15.03 -11.47
C PHE A 16 21.59 -15.95 -10.59
N ILE A 17 22.40 -16.83 -11.20
CA ILE A 17 23.33 -17.70 -10.47
C ILE A 17 24.34 -16.86 -9.69
N ALA A 18 24.97 -15.87 -10.33
CA ALA A 18 25.94 -15.00 -9.69
C ALA A 18 25.35 -14.23 -8.49
N ALA A 19 24.09 -13.81 -8.57
CA ALA A 19 23.40 -13.15 -7.47
C ALA A 19 23.10 -14.09 -6.29
N ILE A 20 22.78 -15.36 -6.56
CA ILE A 20 22.60 -16.39 -5.53
C ILE A 20 23.90 -16.67 -4.79
N ASP A 21 25.01 -16.87 -5.52
CA ASP A 21 26.31 -17.16 -4.93
C ASP A 21 26.82 -16.01 -4.05
N LYS A 22 26.41 -14.77 -4.36
CA LYS A 22 26.67 -13.58 -3.54
C LYS A 22 25.90 -13.58 -2.21
N GLY A 23 24.85 -14.38 -2.05
CA GLY A 23 24.21 -14.70 -0.77
C GLY A 23 23.35 -13.61 -0.12
N ASN A 24 23.12 -12.46 -0.75
CA ASN A 24 22.32 -11.36 -0.17
C ASN A 24 20.81 -11.51 -0.50
N ILE A 25 20.23 -12.65 -0.16
CA ILE A 25 18.81 -12.95 -0.41
C ILE A 25 17.98 -12.38 0.73
N ARG A 26 17.10 -11.42 0.41
CA ARG A 26 16.17 -10.82 1.37
C ARG A 26 14.77 -11.40 1.15
N THR A 27 14.19 -11.92 2.22
CA THR A 27 12.79 -12.37 2.24
C THR A 27 11.91 -11.29 2.84
N MET A 28 10.84 -10.93 2.15
CA MET A 28 9.80 -10.06 2.67
C MET A 28 8.50 -10.86 2.83
N PRO A 29 7.79 -10.73 3.96
CA PRO A 29 6.50 -11.40 4.14
C PRO A 29 5.47 -10.79 3.20
N ASN A 30 4.77 -11.65 2.46
CA ASN A 30 3.62 -11.25 1.66
C ASN A 30 2.36 -11.33 2.53
N ARG A 31 1.74 -10.17 2.82
CA ARG A 31 0.53 -10.10 3.64
C ARG A 31 -0.60 -9.47 2.84
N SER A 32 -1.81 -9.98 3.05
CA SER A 32 -3.05 -9.34 2.63
C SER A 32 -3.78 -8.88 3.89
N MET A 33 -4.11 -7.59 3.96
CA MET A 33 -4.86 -7.01 5.08
C MET A 33 -5.99 -6.17 4.50
N PRO A 34 -7.25 -6.63 4.61
CA PRO A 34 -8.38 -5.87 4.10
C PRO A 34 -8.61 -4.61 4.93
N ALA A 35 -9.08 -3.55 4.26
CA ALA A 35 -9.47 -2.30 4.91
C ALA A 35 -10.61 -2.52 5.93
N ALA A 36 -10.28 -2.39 7.22
CA ALA A 36 -11.24 -2.38 8.32
C ALA A 36 -11.17 -1.01 9.03
N PRO A 37 -12.02 -0.05 8.63
CA PRO A 37 -12.01 1.28 9.24
C PRO A 37 -12.46 1.22 10.70
N HIS A 38 -11.55 1.56 11.61
CA HIS A 38 -11.83 1.82 13.02
C HIS A 38 -11.65 3.32 13.31
N PRO A 39 -12.74 4.11 13.25
CA PRO A 39 -12.64 5.55 13.47
C PRO A 39 -12.12 5.83 14.89
N THR A 40 -10.97 6.48 14.95
CA THR A 40 -10.33 6.93 16.19
C THR A 40 -10.15 8.43 16.09
N PRO A 41 -10.82 9.24 16.95
CA PRO A 41 -10.71 10.70 16.90
C PRO A 41 -9.25 11.16 16.94
N GLY A 42 -8.87 11.99 15.97
CA GLY A 42 -7.51 12.52 15.86
C GLY A 42 -6.47 11.61 15.19
N ALA A 43 -6.87 10.41 14.75
CA ALA A 43 -5.99 9.49 14.03
C ALA A 43 -6.57 9.05 12.68
N LEU A 44 -5.71 8.91 11.68
CA LEU A 44 -6.06 8.43 10.34
C LEU A 44 -5.07 7.35 9.89
N LEU A 45 -5.60 6.24 9.40
CA LEU A 45 -4.82 5.11 8.91
C LEU A 45 -4.84 5.09 7.37
N MET A 46 -3.67 4.94 6.74
CA MET A 46 -3.51 4.98 5.27
C MET A 46 -2.44 4.01 4.76
N GLY A 47 -2.41 3.80 3.43
CA GLY A 47 -1.41 2.96 2.76
C GLY A 47 -1.47 1.50 3.21
N ASP A 48 -0.32 0.83 3.25
CA ASP A 48 -0.21 -0.56 3.68
C ASP A 48 -0.65 -0.77 5.16
N ALA A 49 -0.54 0.26 6.01
CA ALA A 49 -1.05 0.19 7.37
C ALA A 49 -2.58 0.05 7.44
N PHE A 50 -3.29 0.43 6.38
CA PHE A 50 -4.74 0.34 6.30
C PHE A 50 -5.24 -0.73 5.33
N ASN A 51 -4.51 -0.97 4.24
CA ASN A 51 -4.94 -1.86 3.17
C ASN A 51 -3.74 -2.45 2.42
N MET A 52 -3.09 -3.45 3.02
CA MET A 52 -2.04 -4.24 2.35
C MET A 52 -2.67 -5.15 1.31
N ARG A 53 -2.19 -5.04 0.06
CA ARG A 53 -2.54 -5.94 -1.04
C ARG A 53 -1.31 -6.75 -1.44
N HIS A 54 -1.56 -7.89 -2.10
CA HIS A 54 -0.49 -8.72 -2.64
C HIS A 54 0.41 -7.88 -3.58
N PRO A 55 1.74 -7.85 -3.40
CA PRO A 55 2.65 -6.97 -4.15
C PRO A 55 2.84 -7.40 -5.61
N LEU A 56 2.09 -8.40 -6.10
CA LEU A 56 2.28 -9.00 -7.43
C LEU A 56 2.04 -7.99 -8.55
N THR A 57 1.13 -7.04 -8.33
CA THR A 57 0.79 -6.00 -9.29
C THR A 57 1.64 -4.73 -9.14
N GLY A 58 2.51 -4.64 -8.12
CA GLY A 58 3.31 -3.44 -7.83
C GLY A 58 2.48 -2.18 -7.53
N GLY A 59 1.16 -2.30 -7.36
CA GLY A 59 0.23 -1.16 -7.30
C GLY A 59 0.13 -0.44 -5.94
N GLY A 60 0.84 -0.91 -4.90
CA GLY A 60 0.74 -0.36 -3.54
C GLY A 60 1.03 1.14 -3.47
N MET A 61 2.12 1.58 -4.12
CA MET A 61 2.49 3.00 -4.16
C MET A 61 1.47 3.85 -4.93
N THR A 62 0.93 3.34 -6.04
CA THR A 62 -0.10 4.04 -6.83
C THR A 62 -1.37 4.25 -6.00
N VAL A 63 -1.78 3.25 -5.23
CA VAL A 63 -2.92 3.34 -4.30
C VAL A 63 -2.65 4.35 -3.20
N ALA A 64 -1.44 4.34 -2.61
CA ALA A 64 -1.06 5.31 -1.60
C ALA A 64 -1.09 6.76 -2.13
N LEU A 65 -0.57 7.01 -3.33
CA LEU A 65 -0.59 8.33 -3.96
C LEU A 65 -2.02 8.79 -4.29
N SER A 66 -2.89 7.87 -4.73
CA SER A 66 -4.31 8.17 -4.95
C SER A 66 -5.03 8.55 -3.66
N ASP A 67 -4.78 7.81 -2.57
CA ASP A 67 -5.30 8.11 -1.22
C ASP A 67 -4.87 9.53 -0.78
N ILE A 68 -3.61 9.93 -1.03
CA ILE A 68 -3.10 11.28 -0.70
C ILE A 68 -3.87 12.38 -1.45
N VAL A 69 -4.19 12.19 -2.73
CA VAL A 69 -4.93 13.19 -3.51
C VAL A 69 -6.33 13.38 -2.94
N VAL A 70 -7.04 12.29 -2.61
CA VAL A 70 -8.37 12.36 -1.99
C VAL A 70 -8.29 13.03 -0.63
N LEU A 71 -7.32 12.65 0.20
CA LEU A 71 -7.14 13.26 1.52
C LEU A 71 -6.83 14.76 1.42
N ARG A 72 -5.95 15.16 0.51
CA ARG A 72 -5.62 16.58 0.26
C ARG A 72 -6.89 17.37 -0.06
N ASP A 73 -7.72 16.85 -0.95
CA ASP A 73 -8.94 17.55 -1.39
C ASP A 73 -9.97 17.67 -0.25
N LEU A 74 -10.04 16.67 0.63
CA LEU A 74 -10.85 16.73 1.86
C LEU A 74 -10.29 17.72 2.89
N LEU A 75 -8.97 17.77 3.09
CA LEU A 75 -8.37 18.65 4.10
C LEU A 75 -8.30 20.12 3.65
N LYS A 76 -8.21 20.40 2.34
CA LYS A 76 -8.08 21.75 1.77
C LYS A 76 -9.11 22.79 2.26
N PRO A 77 -10.42 22.48 2.40
CA PRO A 77 -11.39 23.43 2.93
C PRO A 77 -11.35 23.62 4.45
N LEU A 78 -10.65 22.75 5.19
CA LEU A 78 -10.60 22.79 6.66
C LEU A 78 -9.56 23.82 7.12
N ARG A 79 -10.01 24.79 7.92
CA ARG A 79 -9.14 25.85 8.50
C ARG A 79 -8.66 25.52 9.91
N ASP A 80 -9.36 24.63 10.59
CA ASP A 80 -9.06 24.19 11.95
C ASP A 80 -9.08 22.65 12.00
N LEU A 81 -8.04 22.09 12.62
CA LEU A 81 -7.84 20.65 12.79
C LEU A 81 -7.87 20.23 14.29
N ASN A 82 -8.28 21.13 15.19
CA ASN A 82 -8.32 20.84 16.63
C ASN A 82 -9.58 20.08 17.05
N ASP A 83 -10.67 20.14 16.28
CA ASP A 83 -11.88 19.36 16.56
C ASP A 83 -11.79 17.95 15.99
N ALA A 84 -11.13 17.07 16.75
CA ALA A 84 -10.96 15.66 16.42
C ALA A 84 -12.28 14.93 16.13
N SER A 85 -13.39 15.34 16.77
CA SER A 85 -14.69 14.68 16.62
C SER A 85 -15.35 15.01 15.27
N THR A 86 -15.33 16.29 14.89
CA THR A 86 -15.84 16.78 13.61
C THR A 86 -14.97 16.29 12.46
N LEU A 87 -13.64 16.29 12.63
CA LEU A 87 -12.72 15.73 11.64
C LEU A 87 -12.92 14.23 11.43
N CYS A 88 -13.16 13.47 12.50
CA CYS A 88 -13.42 12.04 12.38
C CYS A 88 -14.65 11.78 11.50
N ARG A 89 -15.76 12.48 11.76
CA ARG A 89 -16.99 12.37 10.93
C ARG A 89 -16.78 12.86 9.50
N TYR A 90 -16.03 13.93 9.32
CA TYR A 90 -15.75 14.47 7.99
C TYR A 90 -14.88 13.52 7.16
N LEU A 91 -13.85 12.93 7.78
CA LEU A 91 -12.93 11.99 7.16
C LEU A 91 -13.51 10.58 6.98
N GLU A 92 -14.68 10.24 7.54
CA GLU A 92 -15.38 9.00 7.16
C GLU A 92 -15.65 8.94 5.65
N SER A 93 -15.90 10.08 5.02
CA SER A 93 -16.10 10.20 3.57
C SER A 93 -14.88 9.71 2.76
N PHE A 94 -13.66 9.79 3.31
CA PHE A 94 -12.45 9.26 2.70
C PHE A 94 -12.58 7.76 2.40
N TYR A 95 -13.14 6.98 3.33
CA TYR A 95 -13.28 5.52 3.19
C TYR A 95 -14.27 5.11 2.09
N THR A 96 -15.22 5.98 1.76
CA THR A 96 -16.16 5.79 0.64
C THR A 96 -15.53 6.25 -0.67
N LEU A 97 -14.93 7.45 -0.69
CA LEU A 97 -14.35 8.05 -1.90
C LEU A 97 -13.16 7.26 -2.46
N ARG A 98 -12.36 6.61 -1.60
CA ARG A 98 -11.27 5.74 -2.04
C ARG A 98 -11.74 4.51 -2.83
N LYS A 99 -12.94 3.98 -2.55
CA LYS A 99 -13.45 2.76 -3.22
C LYS A 99 -13.85 3.04 -4.66
N VAL A 100 -14.40 4.23 -4.92
CA VAL A 100 -14.93 4.62 -6.24
C VAL A 100 -13.81 4.86 -7.26
N LYS A 101 -12.61 5.28 -6.83
CA LYS A 101 -11.47 5.57 -7.72
C LYS A 101 -10.56 4.37 -8.02
N ILE A 102 -10.75 3.22 -7.36
CA ILE A 102 -9.89 2.03 -7.51
C ILE A 102 -10.62 0.91 -8.29
N ALA A 103 -11.78 1.20 -8.89
CA ALA A 103 -12.49 0.30 -9.80
C ALA A 103 -12.07 0.54 -11.26
#